data_AF-A0A9D7CU88-F1
#
_entry.id   AF-A0A9D7CU88-F1
#
_cell.length_a   1.000
_cell.length_b   1.000
_cell.length_c   1.000
_cell.angle_alpha   90.00
_cell.angle_beta   90.00
_cell.angle_gamma   90.00
#
_symmetry.space_group_name_H-M   'P 1'
#
loop_
_entity.id
_entity.type
_entity.pdbx_description
1 polymer ?
#
loop_
_entity_poly.entity_id
_entity_poly.type
_entity_poly.pdbx_seq_one_letter_code
_entity_poly.pdbx_strand_id
1 'polypeptide(L)'
;MGLARGSVLGWSTLLALSCAAPLLHCGEEPATTPSESVRSADADAGDAAGPVNPELLPFEAVPPHVYVSKVKNLLTGLPATDEEIKAVAEDPAFLKDLIDVWADSPQGERKLTEFLGTAFQQTQLVDTDFVDLIGGDNRLPDTQKGELLANVKESFARTAFKVAREGKNFSELVRTPAVLMTPALMALYALIDIRHSGDDGKLNDKWSVGSGKNNGYRVQNTTPVALSASIDPASPNYMNFYTAGDLGAGCTERVYAPSAGNSVRLARFFLGLVEQVGPVGGPCDNQKRVTPIFTPEDFTTWKAVTVRKPTGTERRHDFWDVARLRSDSELLLDIPRVGFFSTLAFQAGWRTNSSNQARVTINQTLIVALGYSIESENSTQPLSETGLDKEHADPTSPCYGCHRVLDPMRPYFRRNLTLSYHEQLDPKMTTEEGSFSIGATQAKGTTLDDFAKTLQGTNTSRWRGCRSSASGPIRPGRTASIPRPCASPRRFGRRASTSACSCARCSRRRS
;
A
#
# COMPACT_ATOMS: atom_id res chain seq x y z
N MET A 1 -4.88 40.53 -22.13
CA MET A 1 -4.22 39.98 -20.93
C MET A 1 -4.08 38.49 -21.16
N GLY A 2 -2.86 38.04 -21.44
CA GLY A 2 -2.57 36.68 -21.88
C GLY A 2 -2.50 35.70 -20.71
N LEU A 3 -3.29 34.63 -20.79
CA LEU A 3 -3.16 33.44 -19.94
C LEU A 3 -2.05 32.55 -20.53
N ALA A 4 -0.98 32.40 -19.78
CA ALA A 4 0.11 31.48 -20.09
C ALA A 4 -0.41 30.03 -20.01
N ARG A 5 -0.40 29.32 -21.14
CA ARG A 5 -0.56 27.86 -21.19
C ARG A 5 0.71 27.22 -20.61
N GLY A 6 0.64 26.79 -19.35
CA GLY A 6 1.66 25.92 -18.77
C GLY A 6 1.65 24.57 -19.48
N SER A 7 2.80 24.13 -19.97
CA SER A 7 2.97 22.83 -20.62
C SER A 7 2.75 21.70 -19.61
N VAL A 8 1.64 20.98 -19.73
CA VAL A 8 1.37 19.74 -18.99
C VAL A 8 2.14 18.63 -19.71
N LEU A 9 3.18 18.07 -19.08
CA LEU A 9 3.78 16.81 -19.52
C LEU A 9 2.79 15.68 -19.20
N GLY A 10 2.06 15.25 -20.23
CA GLY A 10 0.93 14.32 -20.14
C GLY A 10 1.27 12.84 -19.89
N TRP A 11 0.21 12.09 -19.60
CA TRP A 11 0.08 10.67 -19.24
C TRP A 11 0.69 9.68 -20.23
N SER A 12 1.14 10.14 -21.39
CA SER A 12 1.58 9.33 -22.53
C SER A 12 2.79 8.43 -22.23
N THR A 13 3.54 8.74 -21.17
CA THR A 13 4.70 7.93 -20.73
C THR A 13 4.29 6.65 -19.99
N LEU A 14 3.04 6.56 -19.49
CA LEU A 14 2.58 5.50 -18.59
C LEU A 14 2.03 4.26 -19.33
N LEU A 15 1.45 4.44 -20.53
CA LEU A 15 0.82 3.34 -21.28
C LEU A 15 1.83 2.30 -21.81
N ALA A 16 3.12 2.63 -21.91
CA ALA A 16 4.16 1.70 -22.35
C ALA A 16 4.47 0.59 -21.32
N LEU A 17 3.99 0.69 -20.08
CA LEU A 17 4.22 -0.32 -19.03
C LEU A 17 3.19 -1.47 -19.01
N SER A 18 2.04 -1.34 -19.71
CA SER A 18 0.92 -2.29 -19.54
C SER A 18 1.05 -3.60 -20.35
N CYS A 19 2.11 -3.77 -21.14
CA CYS A 19 2.28 -4.96 -21.98
C CYS A 19 3.08 -6.12 -21.33
N ALA A 20 3.38 -6.08 -20.03
CA ALA A 20 4.24 -7.09 -19.39
C ALA A 20 3.83 -7.53 -17.97
N ALA A 21 2.53 -7.63 -17.67
CA ALA A 21 2.06 -8.27 -16.45
C ALA A 21 1.36 -9.62 -16.76
N PRO A 22 1.92 -10.78 -16.36
CA PRO A 22 1.14 -12.00 -16.31
C PRO A 22 0.16 -11.92 -15.13
N LEU A 23 -1.13 -11.95 -15.42
CA LEU A 23 -2.19 -12.21 -14.44
C LEU A 23 -2.03 -13.65 -13.94
N LEU A 24 -1.47 -13.83 -12.74
CA LEU A 24 -1.55 -15.09 -11.99
C LEU A 24 -2.77 -15.00 -11.07
N HIS A 25 -3.89 -15.54 -11.54
CA HIS A 25 -5.11 -15.76 -10.77
C HIS A 25 -5.13 -17.25 -10.39
N CYS A 26 -4.93 -17.58 -9.12
CA CYS A 26 -5.16 -18.94 -8.61
C CYS A 26 -6.58 -18.98 -8.01
N GLY A 27 -7.55 -19.43 -8.81
CA GLY A 27 -8.87 -19.84 -8.33
C GLY A 27 -8.87 -21.35 -8.09
N GLU A 28 -9.31 -21.75 -6.90
CA GLU A 28 -9.44 -23.13 -6.45
C GLU A 28 -10.85 -23.63 -6.81
N GLU A 29 -10.98 -24.63 -7.69
CA GLU A 29 -12.25 -25.33 -7.95
C GLU A 29 -12.21 -26.78 -7.43
N PRO A 30 -13.32 -27.30 -6.86
CA PRO A 30 -13.39 -28.66 -6.35
C PRO A 30 -13.75 -29.67 -7.46
N ALA A 31 -13.12 -30.83 -7.39
CA ALA A 31 -13.31 -31.94 -8.32
C ALA A 31 -14.59 -32.74 -8.05
N THR A 32 -15.33 -33.13 -9.11
CA THR A 32 -16.11 -34.39 -9.16
C THR A 32 -16.36 -34.89 -10.60
N THR A 33 -15.73 -36.05 -10.91
CA THR A 33 -16.15 -37.25 -11.70
C THR A 33 -16.68 -37.23 -13.16
N PRO A 34 -16.52 -38.36 -13.91
CA PRO A 34 -16.36 -38.38 -15.38
C PRO A 34 -17.45 -39.16 -16.17
N SER A 35 -17.66 -38.78 -17.44
CA SER A 35 -18.26 -39.55 -18.57
C SER A 35 -18.33 -38.54 -19.75
N GLU A 36 -18.17 -38.79 -21.04
CA GLU A 36 -18.29 -39.99 -21.87
C GLU A 36 -17.63 -39.69 -23.24
N SER A 37 -17.14 -40.75 -23.88
CA SER A 37 -16.47 -40.74 -25.17
C SER A 37 -17.43 -40.54 -26.36
N VAL A 38 -17.08 -39.66 -27.32
CA VAL A 38 -17.51 -39.80 -28.72
C VAL A 38 -16.35 -39.45 -29.67
N ARG A 39 -15.98 -40.47 -30.46
CA ARG A 39 -15.15 -40.51 -31.69
C ARG A 39 -15.70 -39.53 -32.75
N SER A 40 -15.06 -39.08 -33.82
CA SER A 40 -13.82 -39.32 -34.56
C SER A 40 -13.83 -38.26 -35.68
N ALA A 41 -12.67 -37.85 -36.19
CA ALA A 41 -12.35 -37.90 -37.62
C ALA A 41 -10.95 -37.32 -37.83
N ASP A 42 -10.00 -38.22 -37.95
CA ASP A 42 -8.72 -37.98 -38.59
C ASP A 42 -8.94 -37.53 -40.05
N ALA A 43 -8.17 -36.53 -40.46
CA ALA A 43 -7.74 -36.37 -41.85
C ALA A 43 -6.25 -36.06 -41.82
N ASP A 44 -5.47 -37.09 -42.11
CA ASP A 44 -4.05 -37.08 -42.40
C ASP A 44 -3.79 -36.43 -43.76
N ALA A 45 -2.82 -35.51 -43.81
CA ALA A 45 -2.07 -35.17 -45.02
C ALA A 45 -0.81 -34.44 -44.59
N GLY A 46 0.28 -35.19 -44.42
CA GLY A 46 1.62 -34.63 -44.37
C GLY A 46 1.96 -33.92 -45.68
N ASP A 47 2.63 -32.78 -45.58
CA ASP A 47 3.61 -32.42 -46.59
C ASP A 47 4.71 -31.53 -46.01
N ALA A 48 5.91 -31.75 -46.53
CA ALA A 48 7.16 -31.21 -46.03
C ALA A 48 7.22 -29.68 -46.16
N ALA A 49 7.24 -28.97 -45.03
CA ALA A 49 7.70 -27.58 -44.99
C ALA A 49 9.21 -27.57 -44.66
N GLY A 50 10.02 -27.21 -45.66
CA GLY A 50 11.42 -26.84 -45.47
C GLY A 50 11.59 -25.68 -44.48
N PRO A 51 12.82 -25.21 -44.21
CA PRO A 51 13.07 -24.14 -43.26
C PRO A 51 12.35 -22.87 -43.73
N VAL A 52 11.19 -22.59 -43.13
CA VAL A 52 10.46 -21.34 -43.32
C VAL A 52 11.35 -20.27 -42.73
N ASN A 53 12.03 -19.53 -43.60
CA ASN A 53 12.60 -18.25 -43.27
C ASN A 53 11.45 -17.41 -42.70
N PRO A 54 11.48 -16.93 -41.44
CA PRO A 54 10.43 -16.09 -40.92
C PRO A 54 10.59 -14.73 -41.61
N GLU A 55 10.10 -14.63 -42.85
CA GLU A 55 9.72 -13.36 -43.44
C GLU A 55 8.80 -12.71 -42.43
N LEU A 56 9.30 -11.61 -41.87
CA LEU A 56 8.53 -10.73 -41.00
C LEU A 56 7.24 -10.42 -41.74
N LEU A 57 6.12 -10.99 -41.29
CA LEU A 57 4.81 -10.63 -41.79
C LEU A 57 4.71 -9.10 -41.80
N PRO A 58 4.31 -8.47 -42.92
CA PRO A 58 4.25 -7.02 -42.98
C PRO A 58 3.33 -6.52 -41.87
N PHE A 59 3.78 -5.49 -41.15
CA PHE A 59 2.99 -4.87 -40.08
C PHE A 59 1.70 -4.30 -40.68
N GLU A 60 0.56 -4.88 -40.30
CA GLU A 60 -0.75 -4.35 -40.65
C GLU A 60 -1.18 -3.34 -39.58
N ALA A 61 -1.24 -2.07 -39.97
CA ALA A 61 -1.67 -1.01 -39.06
C ALA A 61 -3.15 -1.19 -38.71
N VAL A 62 -3.45 -1.25 -37.42
CA VAL A 62 -4.81 -1.32 -36.90
C VAL A 62 -5.53 0.02 -37.14
N PRO A 63 -6.79 0.05 -37.61
CA PRO A 63 -7.49 1.29 -37.91
C PRO A 63 -7.86 2.09 -36.63
N PRO A 64 -8.01 3.44 -36.72
CA PRO A 64 -8.31 4.34 -35.60
C PRO A 64 -9.42 3.89 -34.66
N HIS A 65 -10.56 3.47 -35.21
CA HIS A 65 -11.70 3.05 -34.40
C HIS A 65 -11.38 1.91 -33.43
N VAL A 66 -10.44 1.01 -33.76
CA VAL A 66 -10.06 -0.10 -32.88
C VAL A 66 -9.17 0.38 -31.75
N TYR A 67 -8.09 1.10 -32.04
CA TYR A 67 -7.14 1.48 -30.99
C TYR A 67 -7.66 2.62 -30.11
N VAL A 68 -8.43 3.58 -30.64
CA VAL A 68 -9.09 4.64 -29.84
C VAL A 68 -10.08 4.01 -28.86
N SER A 69 -10.95 3.12 -29.35
CA SER A 69 -11.93 2.41 -28.50
C SER A 69 -11.24 1.57 -27.42
N LYS A 70 -10.17 0.85 -27.78
CA LYS A 70 -9.41 0.03 -26.83
C LYS A 70 -8.78 0.89 -25.73
N VAL A 71 -8.12 1.98 -26.09
CA VAL A 71 -7.44 2.86 -25.13
C VAL A 71 -8.45 3.53 -24.20
N LYS A 72 -9.53 4.11 -24.74
CA LYS A 72 -10.55 4.76 -23.90
C LYS A 72 -11.26 3.77 -22.98
N ASN A 73 -11.63 2.59 -23.48
CA ASN A 73 -12.24 1.56 -22.66
C ASN A 73 -11.27 1.09 -21.55
N LEU A 74 -9.98 0.92 -21.87
CA LEU A 74 -8.98 0.57 -20.87
C LEU A 74 -8.82 1.66 -19.80
N LEU A 75 -8.87 2.94 -20.16
CA LEU A 75 -8.67 4.04 -19.22
C LEU A 75 -9.92 4.42 -18.42
N THR A 76 -11.11 4.32 -19.02
CA THR A 76 -12.35 4.88 -18.43
C THR A 76 -13.49 3.87 -18.32
N GLY A 77 -13.40 2.73 -19.02
CA GLY A 77 -14.53 1.80 -19.16
C GLY A 77 -15.62 2.26 -20.14
N LEU A 78 -15.48 3.44 -20.75
CA LEU A 78 -16.46 4.01 -21.68
C LEU A 78 -16.09 3.71 -23.15
N PRO A 79 -17.08 3.69 -24.06
CA PRO A 79 -16.82 3.64 -25.50
C PRO A 79 -16.25 4.97 -26.02
N ALA A 80 -15.47 4.89 -27.10
CA ALA A 80 -15.06 6.07 -27.86
C ALA A 80 -16.25 6.69 -28.60
N THR A 81 -16.29 8.02 -28.71
CA THR A 81 -17.30 8.71 -29.52
C THR A 81 -16.84 8.80 -30.97
N ASP A 82 -17.79 9.00 -31.88
CA ASP A 82 -17.48 9.16 -33.31
C ASP A 82 -16.58 10.36 -33.56
N GLU A 83 -16.73 11.44 -32.78
CA GLU A 83 -15.88 12.64 -32.86
C GLU A 83 -14.44 12.35 -32.44
N GLU A 84 -14.24 11.58 -31.37
CA GLU A 84 -12.90 11.18 -30.91
C GLU A 84 -12.20 10.29 -31.95
N ILE A 85 -12.93 9.32 -32.53
CA ILE A 85 -12.41 8.44 -33.58
C ILE A 85 -12.06 9.25 -34.83
N LYS A 86 -12.94 10.16 -35.25
CA LYS A 86 -12.72 11.03 -36.40
C LYS A 86 -11.51 11.93 -36.21
N ALA A 87 -11.36 12.56 -35.04
CA ALA A 87 -10.23 13.44 -34.75
C ALA A 87 -8.88 12.70 -34.86
N VAL A 88 -8.82 11.46 -34.37
CA VAL A 88 -7.61 10.62 -34.45
C VAL A 88 -7.39 10.05 -35.85
N ALA A 89 -8.44 9.80 -36.62
CA ALA A 89 -8.33 9.41 -38.02
C ALA A 89 -7.76 10.55 -38.89
N GLU A 90 -8.11 11.80 -38.58
CA GLU A 90 -7.58 13.00 -39.23
C GLU A 90 -6.15 13.32 -38.79
N ASP A 91 -5.85 13.18 -37.50
CA ASP A 91 -4.52 13.36 -36.93
C ASP A 91 -4.21 12.28 -35.86
N PRO A 92 -3.41 11.25 -36.19
CA PRO A 92 -3.04 10.21 -35.23
C PRO A 92 -2.31 10.73 -33.98
N ALA A 93 -1.67 11.91 -34.03
CA ALA A 93 -1.01 12.51 -32.87
C ALA A 93 -2.03 12.99 -31.81
N PHE A 94 -3.28 13.23 -32.21
CA PHE A 94 -4.36 13.70 -31.33
C PHE A 94 -4.74 12.67 -30.25
N LEU A 95 -4.45 11.38 -30.46
CA LEU A 95 -4.67 10.33 -29.45
C LEU A 95 -3.99 10.67 -28.12
N LYS A 96 -2.82 11.32 -28.18
CA LYS A 96 -2.07 11.71 -26.99
C LYS A 96 -2.88 12.64 -26.09
N ASP A 97 -3.52 13.64 -26.68
CA ASP A 97 -4.29 14.65 -25.95
C ASP A 97 -5.60 14.06 -25.43
N LEU A 98 -6.22 13.14 -26.19
CA LEU A 98 -7.38 12.37 -25.71
C LEU A 98 -7.05 11.50 -24.49
N ILE A 99 -5.88 10.84 -24.47
CA ILE A 99 -5.44 10.06 -23.30
C ILE A 99 -5.36 10.94 -22.06
N ASP A 100 -4.81 12.15 -22.19
CA ASP A 100 -4.71 13.10 -21.08
C ASP A 100 -6.10 13.51 -20.56
N VAL A 101 -7.03 13.82 -21.47
CA VAL A 101 -8.42 14.16 -21.13
C VAL A 101 -9.14 12.99 -20.46
N TRP A 102 -8.98 11.77 -20.97
CA TRP A 102 -9.63 10.59 -20.41
C TRP A 102 -9.07 10.21 -19.05
N ALA A 103 -7.75 10.28 -18.87
CA ALA A 103 -7.10 9.99 -17.60
C ALA A 103 -7.50 10.99 -16.49
N ASP A 104 -7.73 12.25 -16.86
CA ASP A 104 -8.16 13.31 -15.94
C ASP A 104 -9.68 13.35 -15.71
N SER A 105 -10.46 12.52 -16.41
CA SER A 105 -11.90 12.38 -16.18
C SER A 105 -12.21 11.64 -14.86
N PRO A 106 -13.40 11.82 -14.25
CA PRO A 106 -13.78 11.07 -13.05
C PRO A 106 -13.74 9.54 -13.22
N GLN A 107 -14.03 9.05 -14.43
CA GLN A 107 -13.95 7.63 -14.78
C GLN A 107 -12.48 7.17 -14.89
N GLY A 108 -11.63 8.00 -15.48
CA GLY A 108 -10.18 7.78 -15.57
C GLY A 108 -9.52 7.73 -14.20
N GLU A 109 -9.78 8.72 -13.35
CA GLU A 109 -9.25 8.77 -11.98
C GLU A 109 -9.64 7.53 -11.19
N ARG A 110 -10.90 7.11 -11.26
CA ARG A 110 -11.40 5.94 -10.53
C ARG A 110 -10.67 4.67 -10.97
N LYS A 111 -10.61 4.42 -12.28
CA LYS A 111 -9.99 3.21 -12.84
C LYS A 111 -8.47 3.17 -12.63
N LEU A 112 -7.81 4.32 -12.76
CA LEU A 112 -6.36 4.42 -12.49
C LEU A 112 -6.06 4.26 -10.99
N THR A 113 -6.89 4.78 -10.11
CA THR A 113 -6.75 4.58 -8.66
C THR A 113 -6.94 3.11 -8.29
N GLU A 114 -7.92 2.41 -8.85
CA GLU A 114 -8.11 0.95 -8.65
C GLU A 114 -6.91 0.14 -9.14
N PHE A 115 -6.42 0.44 -10.34
CA PHE A 115 -5.21 -0.19 -10.90
C PHE A 115 -4.01 0.04 -9.99
N LEU A 116 -3.75 1.29 -9.58
CA LEU A 116 -2.62 1.66 -8.72
C LEU A 116 -2.74 1.01 -7.34
N GLY A 117 -3.95 0.94 -6.78
CA GLY A 117 -4.21 0.23 -5.53
C GLY A 117 -3.81 -1.24 -5.65
N THR A 118 -4.09 -1.89 -6.76
CA THR A 118 -3.71 -3.29 -7.00
C THR A 118 -2.21 -3.44 -7.27
N ALA A 119 -1.63 -2.58 -8.11
CA ALA A 119 -0.21 -2.60 -8.47
C ALA A 119 0.71 -2.37 -7.26
N PHE A 120 0.29 -1.52 -6.32
CA PHE A 120 0.98 -1.29 -5.06
C PHE A 120 0.52 -2.21 -3.93
N GLN A 121 -0.34 -3.20 -4.20
CA GLN A 121 -0.85 -4.19 -3.25
C GLN A 121 -1.52 -3.56 -2.00
N GLN A 122 -2.35 -2.54 -2.21
CA GLN A 122 -3.03 -1.76 -1.16
C GLN A 122 -4.47 -2.21 -0.90
N THR A 123 -5.03 -3.08 -1.75
CA THR A 123 -6.47 -3.39 -1.77
C THR A 123 -6.86 -4.63 -0.95
N GLN A 124 -5.87 -5.43 -0.53
CA GLN A 124 -6.06 -6.77 0.04
C GLN A 124 -6.59 -6.79 1.49
N LEU A 125 -6.60 -5.63 2.15
CA LEU A 125 -7.06 -5.47 3.53
C LEU A 125 -8.55 -5.85 3.69
N VAL A 126 -8.88 -6.72 4.65
CA VAL A 126 -10.27 -7.02 5.04
C VAL A 126 -10.60 -6.51 6.46
N ASP A 127 -11.86 -6.62 6.87
CA ASP A 127 -12.33 -6.13 8.19
C ASP A 127 -11.53 -6.70 9.37
N THR A 128 -11.26 -8.01 9.37
CA THR A 128 -10.44 -8.64 10.41
C THR A 128 -9.06 -8.05 10.45
N ASP A 129 -8.52 -7.70 9.28
CA ASP A 129 -7.20 -7.12 9.23
C ASP A 129 -7.13 -5.75 9.87
N PHE A 130 -8.17 -4.95 9.62
CA PHE A 130 -8.35 -3.62 10.16
C PHE A 130 -8.54 -3.63 11.68
N VAL A 131 -9.28 -4.62 12.20
CA VAL A 131 -9.50 -4.78 13.64
C VAL A 131 -8.18 -5.07 14.36
N ASP A 132 -7.33 -5.92 13.80
CA ASP A 132 -6.05 -6.23 14.42
C ASP A 132 -5.08 -5.03 14.39
N LEU A 133 -5.13 -4.18 13.34
CA LEU A 133 -4.34 -2.94 13.28
C LEU A 133 -4.59 -2.02 14.49
N ILE A 134 -5.81 -2.01 15.03
CA ILE A 134 -6.17 -1.22 16.20
C ILE A 134 -6.11 -2.02 17.51
N GLY A 135 -5.52 -3.23 17.49
CA GLY A 135 -5.31 -4.06 18.66
C GLY A 135 -6.47 -5.00 19.01
N GLY A 136 -7.16 -5.53 18.00
CA GLY A 136 -8.10 -6.65 18.14
C GLY A 136 -9.53 -6.29 18.57
N ASP A 137 -9.89 -5.00 18.54
CA ASP A 137 -11.17 -4.54 19.10
C ASP A 137 -12.16 -4.04 18.01
N ASN A 138 -13.11 -4.91 17.64
CA ASN A 138 -14.03 -4.71 16.51
C ASN A 138 -15.24 -3.80 16.79
N ARG A 139 -15.31 -3.08 17.91
CA ARG A 139 -16.51 -2.30 18.25
C ARG A 139 -16.52 -0.89 17.66
N LEU A 140 -15.93 -0.69 16.48
CA LEU A 140 -16.09 0.57 15.75
C LEU A 140 -17.45 0.58 15.03
N PRO A 141 -18.13 1.74 14.91
CA PRO A 141 -19.37 1.85 14.13
C PRO A 141 -19.17 1.39 12.68
N ASP A 142 -20.03 0.52 12.17
CA ASP A 142 -19.83 -0.14 10.86
C ASP A 142 -19.69 0.82 9.68
N THR A 143 -20.49 1.90 9.64
CA THR A 143 -20.40 2.93 8.59
C THR A 143 -19.00 3.55 8.57
N GLN A 144 -18.56 4.09 9.71
CA GLN A 144 -17.25 4.75 9.84
C GLN A 144 -16.10 3.75 9.64
N LYS A 145 -16.27 2.50 10.07
CA LYS A 145 -15.30 1.42 9.82
C LYS A 145 -15.13 1.18 8.31
N GLY A 146 -16.23 1.12 7.56
CA GLY A 146 -16.20 0.99 6.10
C GLY A 146 -15.54 2.19 5.42
N GLU A 147 -15.83 3.41 5.86
CA GLU A 147 -15.21 4.65 5.33
C GLU A 147 -13.70 4.70 5.61
N LEU A 148 -13.28 4.35 6.83
CA LEU A 148 -11.85 4.24 7.17
C LEU A 148 -11.15 3.16 6.37
N LEU A 149 -11.80 2.00 6.20
CA LEU A 149 -11.26 0.91 5.39
C LEU A 149 -11.04 1.36 3.93
N ALA A 150 -12.00 2.08 3.35
CA ALA A 150 -11.87 2.68 2.03
C ALA A 150 -10.72 3.69 1.98
N ASN A 151 -10.63 4.59 2.96
CA ASN A 151 -9.54 5.57 3.05
C ASN A 151 -8.15 4.90 3.13
N VAL A 152 -8.01 3.83 3.93
CA VAL A 152 -6.77 3.07 4.05
C VAL A 152 -6.36 2.46 2.71
N LYS A 153 -7.30 1.85 1.97
CA LYS A 153 -7.03 1.25 0.65
C LYS A 153 -6.68 2.27 -0.44
N GLU A 154 -7.33 3.43 -0.41
CA GLU A 154 -7.19 4.45 -1.47
C GLU A 154 -5.99 5.38 -1.28
N SER A 155 -5.56 5.63 -0.04
CA SER A 155 -4.56 6.66 0.29
C SER A 155 -3.31 6.61 -0.58
N PHE A 156 -2.68 5.45 -0.68
CA PHE A 156 -1.45 5.34 -1.45
C PHE A 156 -1.70 5.33 -2.96
N ALA A 157 -2.80 4.73 -3.42
CA ALA A 157 -3.19 4.75 -4.82
C ALA A 157 -3.41 6.18 -5.34
N ARG A 158 -4.11 7.01 -4.56
CA ARG A 158 -4.28 8.44 -4.85
C ARG A 158 -2.95 9.18 -4.85
N THR A 159 -2.03 8.82 -3.93
CA THR A 159 -0.67 9.38 -3.90
C THR A 159 0.10 9.06 -5.18
N ALA A 160 0.06 7.81 -5.63
CA ALA A 160 0.68 7.37 -6.88
C ALA A 160 0.05 8.06 -8.10
N PHE A 161 -1.27 8.21 -8.11
CA PHE A 161 -1.99 8.93 -9.16
C PHE A 161 -1.57 10.39 -9.24
N LYS A 162 -1.46 11.08 -8.09
CA LYS A 162 -0.95 12.46 -8.01
C LYS A 162 0.48 12.57 -8.54
N VAL A 163 1.38 11.66 -8.16
CA VAL A 163 2.77 11.63 -8.66
C VAL A 163 2.79 11.46 -10.19
N ALA A 164 1.95 10.58 -10.73
CA ALA A 164 1.82 10.38 -12.17
C ALA A 164 1.34 11.65 -12.89
N ARG A 165 0.30 12.32 -12.37
CA ARG A 165 -0.22 13.59 -12.93
C ARG A 165 0.79 14.73 -12.90
N GLU A 166 1.64 14.75 -11.88
CA GLU A 166 2.72 15.73 -11.76
C GLU A 166 3.92 15.42 -12.68
N GLY A 167 3.85 14.34 -13.48
CA GLY A 167 4.95 13.91 -14.36
C GLY A 167 6.19 13.42 -13.60
N LYS A 168 6.05 13.12 -12.31
CA LYS A 168 7.15 12.68 -11.45
C LYS A 168 7.45 11.20 -11.65
N ASN A 169 8.67 10.80 -11.30
CA ASN A 169 9.08 9.42 -11.46
C ASN A 169 8.47 8.54 -10.35
N PHE A 170 7.87 7.41 -10.73
CA PHE A 170 7.29 6.45 -9.78
C PHE A 170 8.31 5.93 -8.74
N SER A 171 9.61 5.96 -9.03
CA SER A 171 10.63 5.62 -8.02
C SER A 171 10.61 6.54 -6.79
N GLU A 172 10.02 7.74 -6.88
CA GLU A 172 9.80 8.62 -5.74
C GLU A 172 8.79 8.02 -4.73
N LEU A 173 7.86 7.19 -5.19
CA LEU A 173 6.84 6.55 -4.34
C LEU A 173 7.44 5.54 -3.35
N VAL A 174 8.65 5.04 -3.60
CA VAL A 174 9.35 4.16 -2.66
C VAL A 174 9.90 4.94 -1.46
N ARG A 175 10.18 6.24 -1.65
CA ARG A 175 10.80 7.15 -0.67
C ARG A 175 9.82 8.17 -0.10
N THR A 176 8.61 8.31 -0.64
CA THR A 176 7.74 9.41 -0.25
C THR A 176 7.35 9.35 1.24
N PRO A 177 7.65 10.38 2.05
CA PRO A 177 7.04 10.52 3.37
C PRO A 177 5.65 11.17 3.27
N ALA A 178 5.33 11.76 2.11
CA ALA A 178 4.07 12.44 1.85
C ALA A 178 3.07 11.48 1.18
N VAL A 179 1.94 11.29 1.83
CA VAL A 179 0.82 10.48 1.32
C VAL A 179 -0.46 11.32 1.35
N LEU A 180 -1.39 11.04 0.43
CA LEU A 180 -2.71 11.63 0.48
C LEU A 180 -3.50 10.99 1.62
N MET A 181 -3.98 11.80 2.56
CA MET A 181 -4.76 11.36 3.72
C MET A 181 -5.96 12.26 3.91
N THR A 182 -7.01 11.69 4.48
CA THR A 182 -8.16 12.40 5.02
C THR A 182 -7.92 12.69 6.51
N PRO A 183 -8.60 13.69 7.11
CA PRO A 183 -8.50 13.93 8.56
C PRO A 183 -8.81 12.68 9.39
N ALA A 184 -9.81 11.88 9.00
CA ALA A 184 -10.15 10.63 9.68
C ALA A 184 -9.03 9.58 9.55
N LEU A 185 -8.37 9.47 8.39
CA LEU A 185 -7.23 8.58 8.22
C LEU A 185 -6.02 9.04 9.05
N MET A 186 -5.77 10.36 9.15
CA MET A 186 -4.73 10.89 10.03
C MET A 186 -5.01 10.53 11.50
N ALA A 187 -6.27 10.62 11.94
CA ALA A 187 -6.68 10.20 13.28
C ALA A 187 -6.43 8.70 13.52
N LEU A 188 -6.73 7.85 12.54
CA LEU A 188 -6.43 6.41 12.63
C LEU A 188 -4.93 6.14 12.79
N TYR A 189 -4.09 6.80 12.01
CA TYR A 189 -2.63 6.69 12.13
C TYR A 189 -2.14 7.14 13.52
N ALA A 190 -2.66 8.25 14.04
CA ALA A 190 -2.34 8.73 15.39
C ALA A 190 -2.83 7.78 16.49
N LEU A 191 -4.00 7.16 16.32
CA LEU A 191 -4.53 6.15 17.25
C LEU A 191 -3.62 4.91 17.30
N ILE A 192 -3.21 4.40 16.15
CA ILE A 192 -2.30 3.24 16.05
C ILE A 192 -0.92 3.56 16.66
N ASP A 193 -0.44 4.80 16.48
CA ASP A 193 0.81 5.27 17.07
C ASP A 193 0.79 5.29 18.61
N ILE A 194 -0.37 5.65 19.19
CA ILE A 194 -0.58 5.63 20.64
C ILE A 194 -0.78 4.21 21.16
N ARG A 195 -1.39 3.31 20.39
CA ARG A 195 -1.70 1.92 20.78
C ARG A 195 -0.58 0.95 20.44
N HIS A 196 0.59 1.12 21.04
CA HIS A 196 1.76 0.30 20.78
C HIS A 196 1.53 -1.18 21.14
N SER A 197 1.74 -2.09 20.18
CA SER A 197 1.81 -3.54 20.41
C SER A 197 3.24 -4.06 20.22
N GLY A 198 3.80 -4.63 21.29
CA GLY A 198 5.13 -5.23 21.30
C GLY A 198 5.19 -6.61 20.64
N ASP A 199 6.40 -7.14 20.46
CA ASP A 199 6.60 -8.49 19.90
C ASP A 199 6.10 -9.62 20.83
N ASP A 200 5.88 -9.32 22.11
CA ASP A 200 5.25 -10.21 23.08
C ASP A 200 3.71 -10.18 23.01
N GLY A 201 3.15 -9.43 22.07
CA GLY A 201 1.71 -9.26 21.89
C GLY A 201 1.06 -8.35 22.93
N LYS A 202 1.81 -7.78 23.88
CA LYS A 202 1.24 -6.87 24.87
C LYS A 202 0.92 -5.53 24.23
N LEU A 203 -0.32 -5.09 24.45
CA LEU A 203 -0.79 -3.77 24.06
C LEU A 203 -0.49 -2.77 25.19
N ASN A 204 0.26 -1.72 24.85
CA ASN A 204 0.55 -0.58 25.71
C ASN A 204 -0.08 0.68 25.10
N ASP A 205 -0.94 1.33 25.86
CA ASP A 205 -1.52 2.63 25.49
C ASP A 205 -0.59 3.76 25.97
N LYS A 206 0.10 4.41 25.02
CA LYS A 206 1.04 5.51 25.30
C LYS A 206 0.35 6.72 25.95
N TRP A 207 -0.95 6.92 25.75
CA TRP A 207 -1.69 7.99 26.45
C TRP A 207 -1.90 7.63 27.92
N SER A 208 -2.22 6.38 28.22
CA SER A 208 -2.25 5.89 29.61
C SER A 208 -0.88 6.02 30.28
N VAL A 209 0.20 5.58 29.63
CA VAL A 209 1.55 5.64 30.20
C VAL A 209 2.01 7.10 30.38
N GLY A 210 1.90 7.93 29.34
CA GLY A 210 2.36 9.32 29.35
C GLY A 210 1.59 10.23 30.31
N SER A 211 0.35 9.89 30.65
CA SER A 211 -0.45 10.59 31.66
C SER A 211 -0.20 10.11 33.10
N GLY A 212 0.76 9.21 33.33
CA GLY A 212 0.94 8.59 34.65
C GLY A 212 -0.26 7.74 35.07
N LYS A 213 -0.93 7.09 34.10
CA LYS A 213 -2.19 6.35 34.24
C LYS A 213 -3.38 7.23 34.63
N ASN A 214 -3.38 8.50 34.21
CA ASN A 214 -4.49 9.43 34.43
C ASN A 214 -5.20 9.81 33.09
N ASN A 215 -5.45 8.82 32.24
CA ASN A 215 -6.16 8.99 30.97
C ASN A 215 -7.68 8.77 31.10
N GLY A 216 -8.26 9.17 32.22
CA GLY A 216 -9.71 9.18 32.41
C GLY A 216 -10.37 10.31 31.62
N TYR A 217 -11.62 10.12 31.23
CA TYR A 217 -12.41 11.16 30.56
C TYR A 217 -13.89 10.99 30.88
N ARG A 218 -14.71 11.99 30.53
CA ARG A 218 -16.17 11.92 30.67
C ARG A 218 -16.90 12.43 29.45
N VAL A 219 -18.10 11.93 29.25
CA VAL A 219 -19.06 12.41 28.25
C VAL A 219 -20.34 12.81 28.98
N GLN A 220 -20.81 14.03 28.79
CA GLN A 220 -22.05 14.54 29.40
C GLN A 220 -23.00 15.13 28.34
N ASN A 221 -24.28 15.24 28.68
CA ASN A 221 -25.30 15.83 27.80
C ASN A 221 -26.11 16.98 28.43
N THR A 222 -25.69 17.49 29.59
CA THR A 222 -26.40 18.56 30.32
C THR A 222 -25.82 19.95 30.04
N THR A 223 -24.50 20.11 30.16
CA THR A 223 -23.81 21.40 29.95
C THR A 223 -22.98 21.35 28.67
N PRO A 224 -23.27 22.20 27.67
CA PRO A 224 -22.44 22.31 26.48
C PRO A 224 -20.98 22.63 26.82
N VAL A 225 -20.05 21.83 26.31
CA VAL A 225 -18.60 22.05 26.39
C VAL A 225 -18.05 22.07 24.97
N ALA A 226 -17.34 23.14 24.61
CA ALA A 226 -16.71 23.23 23.30
C ALA A 226 -15.58 22.19 23.18
N LEU A 227 -15.47 21.52 22.02
CA LEU A 227 -14.43 20.51 21.79
C LEU A 227 -13.03 21.06 22.03
N SER A 228 -12.76 22.31 21.64
CA SER A 228 -11.47 22.97 21.89
C SER A 228 -11.11 23.05 23.38
N ALA A 229 -12.10 23.25 24.25
CA ALA A 229 -11.90 23.24 25.70
C ALA A 229 -11.75 21.81 26.26
N SER A 230 -12.30 20.79 25.60
CA SER A 230 -12.17 19.39 25.99
C SER A 230 -10.80 18.80 25.65
N ILE A 231 -10.12 19.30 24.62
CA ILE A 231 -8.85 18.76 24.13
C ILE A 231 -7.63 19.56 24.59
N ASP A 232 -7.81 20.77 25.11
CA ASP A 232 -6.72 21.61 25.64
C ASP A 232 -6.32 21.16 27.06
N PRO A 233 -5.09 20.66 27.28
CA PRO A 233 -4.62 20.26 28.61
C PRO A 233 -4.57 21.40 29.65
N ALA A 234 -4.57 22.65 29.22
CA ALA A 234 -4.61 23.82 30.12
C ALA A 234 -6.05 24.22 30.52
N SER A 235 -7.07 23.69 29.84
CA SER A 235 -8.47 24.00 30.10
C SER A 235 -8.99 23.27 31.34
N PRO A 236 -9.82 23.91 32.19
CA PRO A 236 -10.50 23.22 33.28
C PRO A 236 -11.50 22.15 32.78
N ASN A 237 -11.85 22.18 31.49
CA ASN A 237 -12.70 21.20 30.83
C ASN A 237 -11.92 20.09 30.11
N TYR A 238 -10.59 20.00 30.28
CA TYR A 238 -9.80 18.97 29.64
C TYR A 238 -10.36 17.57 29.94
N MET A 239 -10.54 16.77 28.88
CA MET A 239 -11.15 15.43 28.90
C MET A 239 -12.62 15.38 29.39
N ASN A 240 -13.32 16.51 29.40
CA ASN A 240 -14.76 16.60 29.60
C ASN A 240 -15.45 16.89 28.27
N PHE A 241 -16.05 15.88 27.65
CA PHE A 241 -16.70 15.99 26.36
C PHE A 241 -18.21 16.20 26.50
N TYR A 242 -18.79 16.95 25.57
CA TYR A 242 -20.22 17.16 25.46
C TYR A 242 -20.80 16.44 24.24
N THR A 243 -22.02 15.93 24.38
CA THR A 243 -22.86 15.50 23.27
C THR A 243 -24.30 15.95 23.51
N ALA A 244 -24.99 16.35 22.45
CA ALA A 244 -26.44 16.62 22.53
C ALA A 244 -27.28 15.32 22.51
N GLY A 245 -26.64 14.17 22.32
CA GLY A 245 -27.31 12.87 22.22
C GLY A 245 -27.83 12.33 23.56
N ASP A 246 -28.78 11.41 23.48
CA ASP A 246 -29.27 10.65 24.63
C ASP A 246 -28.18 9.69 25.15
N LEU A 247 -27.87 9.79 26.44
CA LEU A 247 -26.93 8.90 27.13
C LEU A 247 -27.64 7.76 27.87
N GLY A 248 -28.97 7.69 27.83
CA GLY A 248 -29.81 6.72 28.54
C GLY A 248 -30.71 7.38 29.56
N ALA A 249 -31.85 6.74 29.85
CA ALA A 249 -32.80 7.23 30.85
C ALA A 249 -32.12 7.35 32.22
N GLY A 250 -32.08 8.56 32.78
CA GLY A 250 -31.41 8.84 34.05
C GLY A 250 -29.88 8.88 33.99
N CYS A 251 -29.27 8.73 32.80
CA CYS A 251 -27.83 8.89 32.60
C CYS A 251 -27.56 10.26 31.96
N THR A 252 -27.08 11.20 32.76
CA THR A 252 -26.69 12.55 32.29
C THR A 252 -25.20 12.67 31.99
N GLU A 253 -24.43 11.68 32.44
CA GLU A 253 -22.98 11.68 32.36
C GLU A 253 -22.43 10.25 32.40
N ARG A 254 -21.36 10.02 31.64
CA ARG A 254 -20.57 8.79 31.66
C ARG A 254 -19.13 9.10 31.98
N VAL A 255 -18.63 8.50 33.06
CA VAL A 255 -17.26 8.68 33.54
C VAL A 255 -16.46 7.42 33.24
N TYR A 256 -15.40 7.57 32.45
CA TYR A 256 -14.46 6.52 32.12
C TYR A 256 -13.24 6.67 33.02
N ALA A 257 -13.11 5.78 34.00
CA ALA A 257 -11.92 5.72 34.84
C ALA A 257 -10.66 5.44 34.00
N PRO A 258 -9.47 5.89 34.42
CA PRO A 258 -8.24 5.63 33.68
C PRO A 258 -8.02 4.15 33.39
N SER A 259 -7.65 3.84 32.14
CA SER A 259 -7.48 2.47 31.66
C SER A 259 -6.65 2.44 30.37
N ALA A 260 -5.89 1.37 30.15
CA ALA A 260 -5.17 1.14 28.89
C ALA A 260 -6.10 0.95 27.68
N GLY A 261 -7.42 0.84 27.87
CA GLY A 261 -8.41 0.77 26.79
C GLY A 261 -8.98 2.12 26.35
N ASN A 262 -8.73 3.20 27.10
CA ASN A 262 -9.48 4.45 26.91
C ASN A 262 -9.21 5.14 25.56
N SER A 263 -8.04 4.96 24.94
CA SER A 263 -7.79 5.47 23.58
C SER A 263 -8.83 5.00 22.57
N VAL A 264 -9.12 3.69 22.51
CA VAL A 264 -10.13 3.17 21.58
C VAL A 264 -11.55 3.55 22.00
N ARG A 265 -11.85 3.59 23.30
CA ARG A 265 -13.17 4.06 23.76
C ARG A 265 -13.43 5.51 23.40
N LEU A 266 -12.41 6.35 23.49
CA LEU A 266 -12.50 7.75 23.08
C LEU A 266 -12.61 7.87 21.55
N ALA A 267 -11.84 7.08 20.79
CA ALA A 267 -11.96 7.04 19.33
C ALA A 267 -13.37 6.63 18.88
N ARG A 268 -14.00 5.66 19.55
CA ARG A 268 -15.41 5.28 19.33
C ARG A 268 -16.37 6.42 19.55
N PHE A 269 -16.19 7.16 20.64
CA PHE A 269 -17.02 8.34 20.92
C PHE A 269 -16.89 9.37 19.79
N PHE A 270 -15.66 9.62 19.31
CA PHE A 270 -15.42 10.53 18.19
C PHE A 270 -16.08 10.06 16.88
N LEU A 271 -16.29 8.75 16.74
CA LEU A 271 -17.03 8.13 15.63
C LEU A 271 -18.53 7.94 15.94
N GLY A 272 -19.04 8.51 17.04
CA GLY A 272 -20.47 8.51 17.37
C GLY A 272 -20.97 7.33 18.21
N LEU A 273 -20.08 6.59 18.87
CA LEU A 273 -20.44 5.50 19.77
C LEU A 273 -19.97 5.77 21.20
N VAL A 274 -20.93 5.93 22.10
CA VAL A 274 -20.69 6.03 23.54
C VAL A 274 -20.87 4.64 24.17
N GLU A 275 -19.78 4.09 24.70
CA GLU A 275 -19.78 2.77 25.33
C GLU A 275 -20.43 2.77 26.71
N GLN A 276 -21.03 1.64 27.07
CA GLN A 276 -21.56 1.34 28.39
C GLN A 276 -20.54 1.58 29.51
N VAL A 277 -20.99 2.17 30.61
CA VAL A 277 -20.20 2.35 31.84
C VAL A 277 -21.08 2.11 33.06
N GLY A 278 -20.46 1.67 34.16
CA GLY A 278 -21.15 1.43 35.42
C GLY A 278 -21.60 -0.02 35.62
N PRO A 279 -22.33 -0.30 36.71
CA PRO A 279 -22.80 -1.64 37.04
C PRO A 279 -23.92 -2.09 36.10
N VAL A 280 -24.01 -3.41 35.90
CA VAL A 280 -25.11 -4.05 35.17
C VAL A 280 -26.45 -3.66 35.80
N GLY A 281 -27.41 -3.22 34.97
CA GLY A 281 -28.71 -2.70 35.38
C GLY A 281 -28.72 -1.23 35.81
N GLY A 282 -27.59 -0.52 35.79
CA GLY A 282 -27.52 0.91 36.07
C GLY A 282 -28.07 1.81 34.95
N PRO A 283 -28.26 3.12 35.20
CA PRO A 283 -28.83 4.05 34.20
C PRO A 283 -27.96 4.21 32.94
N CYS A 284 -26.64 3.99 33.06
CA CYS A 284 -25.68 4.05 31.96
C CYS A 284 -25.28 2.66 31.41
N ASP A 285 -26.05 1.62 31.75
CA ASP A 285 -25.79 0.21 31.42
C ASP A 285 -26.19 -0.16 29.97
N ASN A 286 -25.86 0.69 29.00
CA ASN A 286 -26.15 0.46 27.59
C ASN A 286 -25.18 1.22 26.68
N GLN A 287 -25.03 0.77 25.44
CA GLN A 287 -24.34 1.56 24.40
C GLN A 287 -25.30 2.57 23.78
N LYS A 288 -24.78 3.74 23.38
CA LYS A 288 -25.57 4.80 22.74
C LYS A 288 -24.88 5.32 21.49
N ARG A 289 -25.68 5.55 20.45
CA ARG A 289 -25.24 6.29 19.26
C ARG A 289 -25.50 7.76 19.48
N VAL A 290 -24.50 8.58 19.18
CA VAL A 290 -24.54 10.03 19.27
C VAL A 290 -24.02 10.63 17.98
N THR A 291 -24.23 11.93 17.79
CA THR A 291 -23.61 12.65 16.67
C THR A 291 -22.08 12.49 16.75
N PRO A 292 -21.42 11.94 15.71
CA PRO A 292 -19.98 11.84 15.66
C PRO A 292 -19.30 13.21 15.69
N ILE A 293 -18.07 13.26 16.19
CA ILE A 293 -17.21 14.45 16.11
C ILE A 293 -16.59 14.59 14.71
N PHE A 294 -16.27 13.44 14.10
CA PHE A 294 -15.89 13.40 12.69
C PHE A 294 -17.14 13.57 11.81
N THR A 295 -17.04 14.49 10.87
CA THR A 295 -18.06 14.80 9.86
C THR A 295 -17.82 13.95 8.60
N PRO A 296 -18.82 13.79 7.71
CA PRO A 296 -18.62 13.11 6.43
C PRO A 296 -17.44 13.66 5.62
N GLU A 297 -17.20 14.97 5.67
CA GLU A 297 -16.08 15.64 5.01
C GLU A 297 -14.71 15.16 5.52
N ASP A 298 -14.61 14.70 6.76
CA ASP A 298 -13.36 14.18 7.33
C ASP A 298 -12.94 12.84 6.73
N PHE A 299 -13.82 12.16 5.99
CA PHE A 299 -13.56 10.91 5.28
C PHE A 299 -13.37 11.10 3.76
N THR A 300 -13.65 12.29 3.24
CA THR A 300 -13.59 12.57 1.79
C THR A 300 -12.65 13.71 1.42
N THR A 301 -12.22 14.52 2.39
CA THR A 301 -11.29 15.63 2.17
C THR A 301 -9.85 15.13 2.13
N TRP A 302 -9.34 14.86 0.94
CA TRP A 302 -7.96 14.41 0.73
C TRP A 302 -6.97 15.57 0.69
N LYS A 303 -5.86 15.46 1.44
CA LYS A 303 -4.74 16.38 1.37
C LYS A 303 -3.40 15.65 1.44
N ALA A 304 -2.35 16.27 0.91
CA ALA A 304 -1.00 15.74 1.04
C ALA A 304 -0.50 15.95 2.47
N VAL A 305 -0.10 14.87 3.12
CA VAL A 305 0.35 14.86 4.51
C VAL A 305 1.73 14.22 4.58
N THR A 306 2.70 14.98 5.09
CA THR A 306 4.04 14.45 5.38
C THR A 306 4.03 13.76 6.73
N VAL A 307 4.25 12.45 6.76
CA VAL A 307 4.38 11.69 8.00
C VAL A 307 5.84 11.68 8.44
N ARG A 308 6.12 12.12 9.68
CA ARG A 308 7.49 12.17 10.21
C ARG A 308 7.50 12.04 11.74
N LYS A 309 8.67 11.76 12.30
CA LYS A 309 8.86 11.85 13.75
C LYS A 309 8.85 13.31 14.23
N PRO A 310 8.35 13.59 15.45
CA PRO A 310 8.58 14.88 16.10
C PRO A 310 10.08 15.14 16.28
N THR A 311 10.47 16.41 16.23
CA THR A 311 11.83 16.89 16.45
C THR A 311 11.85 17.97 17.53
N GLY A 312 12.94 18.07 18.29
CA GLY A 312 13.07 19.09 19.34
C GLY A 312 11.96 19.01 20.38
N THR A 313 11.16 20.08 20.49
CA THR A 313 10.05 20.20 21.45
C THR A 313 8.68 19.89 20.83
N GLU A 314 8.64 19.45 19.57
CA GLU A 314 7.39 19.08 18.89
C GLU A 314 6.70 17.91 19.62
N ARG A 315 5.37 17.96 19.66
CA ARG A 315 4.54 16.86 20.16
C ARG A 315 3.92 16.12 19.00
N ARG A 316 3.74 14.80 19.20
CA ARG A 316 2.93 13.97 18.33
C ARG A 316 1.52 14.54 18.16
N HIS A 317 0.88 14.18 17.07
CA HIS A 317 -0.54 14.45 16.92
C HIS A 317 -1.34 13.47 17.78
N ASP A 318 -2.30 14.01 18.51
CA ASP A 318 -3.31 13.21 19.18
C ASP A 318 -4.48 12.96 18.21
N PHE A 319 -5.03 11.74 18.22
CA PHE A 319 -6.13 11.40 17.31
C PHE A 319 -7.43 12.20 17.59
N TRP A 320 -7.55 12.74 18.80
CA TRP A 320 -8.69 13.55 19.23
C TRP A 320 -8.53 15.05 18.93
N ASP A 321 -7.37 15.51 18.48
CA ASP A 321 -7.19 16.91 18.05
C ASP A 321 -7.67 17.11 16.61
N VAL A 322 -8.97 16.95 16.41
CA VAL A 322 -9.59 16.94 15.07
C VAL A 322 -9.38 18.27 14.34
N ALA A 323 -9.30 19.39 15.07
CA ALA A 323 -9.04 20.69 14.48
C ALA A 323 -7.66 20.73 13.81
N ARG A 324 -6.62 20.27 14.52
CA ARG A 324 -5.26 20.17 13.98
C ARG A 324 -5.17 19.15 12.85
N LEU A 325 -5.84 18.00 12.97
CA LEU A 325 -5.89 17.00 11.90
C LEU A 325 -6.57 17.52 10.63
N ARG A 326 -7.52 18.46 10.73
CA ARG A 326 -8.14 19.13 9.57
C ARG A 326 -7.21 20.17 8.95
N SER A 327 -6.46 20.94 9.73
CA SER A 327 -5.58 22.01 9.23
C SER A 327 -4.23 21.54 8.71
N ASP A 328 -3.57 20.60 9.40
CA ASP A 328 -2.13 20.41 9.26
C ASP A 328 -1.78 19.59 7.99
N SER A 329 -0.68 19.94 7.34
CA SER A 329 -0.10 19.18 6.22
C SER A 329 1.00 18.20 6.67
N GLU A 330 1.18 18.04 7.98
CA GLU A 330 2.11 17.11 8.59
C GLU A 330 1.40 16.23 9.59
N LEU A 331 1.89 15.01 9.76
CA LEU A 331 1.44 14.09 10.80
C LEU A 331 2.66 13.58 11.57
N LEU A 332 2.76 14.03 12.81
CA LEU A 332 3.87 13.73 13.71
C LEU A 332 3.58 12.46 14.52
N LEU A 333 4.30 11.38 14.24
CA LEU A 333 4.12 10.04 14.82
C LEU A 333 5.47 9.46 15.27
N ASP A 334 5.48 8.57 16.26
CA ASP A 334 6.70 7.82 16.62
C ASP A 334 7.00 6.70 15.61
N ILE A 335 5.97 6.06 15.07
CA ILE A 335 6.10 4.98 14.08
C ILE A 335 6.62 5.58 12.76
N PRO A 336 7.77 5.12 12.24
CA PRO A 336 8.29 5.61 10.96
C PRO A 336 7.41 5.13 9.80
N ARG A 337 7.04 6.07 8.93
CA ARG A 337 6.27 5.81 7.69
C ARG A 337 7.00 6.44 6.51
N VAL A 338 7.35 5.62 5.54
CA VAL A 338 7.96 6.01 4.27
C VAL A 338 7.56 5.01 3.17
N GLY A 339 7.22 5.53 2.00
CA GLY A 339 6.84 4.75 0.83
C GLY A 339 5.63 3.83 1.01
N PHE A 340 5.30 3.09 -0.05
CA PHE A 340 4.11 2.22 -0.09
C PHE A 340 4.15 1.09 0.95
N PHE A 341 5.34 0.56 1.24
CA PHE A 341 5.51 -0.65 2.03
C PHE A 341 5.34 -0.43 3.54
N SER A 342 5.22 0.83 3.97
CA SER A 342 4.96 1.20 5.36
C SER A 342 3.55 1.71 5.61
N THR A 343 2.70 1.73 4.58
CA THR A 343 1.29 2.08 4.70
C THR A 343 0.53 1.03 5.51
N LEU A 344 -0.57 1.42 6.16
CA LEU A 344 -1.42 0.49 6.90
C LEU A 344 -1.97 -0.62 6.00
N ALA A 345 -2.39 -0.28 4.78
CA ALA A 345 -2.92 -1.22 3.80
C ALA A 345 -1.90 -2.31 3.43
N PHE A 346 -0.67 -1.91 3.06
CA PHE A 346 0.36 -2.88 2.69
C PHE A 346 0.75 -3.79 3.85
N GLN A 347 0.95 -3.22 5.04
CA GLN A 347 1.37 -3.96 6.22
C GLN A 347 0.29 -4.94 6.70
N ALA A 348 -0.97 -4.54 6.60
CA ALA A 348 -2.07 -5.41 6.97
C ALA A 348 -2.31 -6.55 5.97
N GLY A 349 -2.05 -6.32 4.67
CA GLY A 349 -2.06 -7.38 3.65
C GLY A 349 -0.89 -8.36 3.81
N TRP A 350 0.25 -7.90 4.31
CA TRP A 350 1.48 -8.68 4.37
C TRP A 350 2.03 -8.87 5.78
N ARG A 351 1.16 -9.36 6.67
CA ARG A 351 1.43 -9.54 8.09
C ARG A 351 2.71 -10.31 8.38
N THR A 352 3.40 -9.86 9.42
CA THR A 352 4.54 -10.55 9.99
C THR A 352 4.16 -11.30 11.27
N ASN A 353 5.00 -12.23 11.67
CA ASN A 353 4.89 -12.96 12.93
C ASN A 353 6.29 -13.45 13.38
N SER A 354 6.36 -14.12 14.52
CA SER A 354 7.62 -14.60 15.11
C SER A 354 8.39 -15.57 14.21
N SER A 355 7.71 -16.26 13.31
CA SER A 355 8.32 -17.17 12.34
C SER A 355 8.88 -16.42 11.13
N ASN A 356 8.07 -15.60 10.47
CA ASN A 356 8.50 -14.96 9.22
C ASN A 356 9.34 -13.69 9.45
N GLN A 357 9.12 -12.96 10.56
CA GLN A 357 9.88 -11.78 10.96
C GLN A 357 10.13 -10.78 9.80
N ALA A 358 9.07 -10.33 9.15
CA ALA A 358 9.03 -9.35 8.07
C ALA A 358 9.62 -9.83 6.72
N ARG A 359 10.07 -11.08 6.61
CA ARG A 359 10.58 -11.63 5.33
C ARG A 359 9.53 -11.59 4.21
N VAL A 360 8.27 -11.87 4.54
CA VAL A 360 7.16 -11.77 3.58
C VAL A 360 6.97 -10.32 3.13
N THR A 361 6.91 -9.39 4.08
CA THR A 361 6.79 -7.95 3.80
C THR A 361 7.94 -7.45 2.92
N ILE A 362 9.17 -7.88 3.19
CA ILE A 362 10.35 -7.56 2.39
C ILE A 362 10.20 -8.10 0.98
N ASN A 363 9.88 -9.39 0.81
CA ASN A 363 9.77 -9.97 -0.52
C ASN A 363 8.69 -9.27 -1.36
N GLN A 364 7.55 -8.94 -0.76
CA GLN A 364 6.48 -8.20 -1.45
C GLN A 364 6.88 -6.77 -1.78
N THR A 365 7.68 -6.14 -0.91
CA THR A 365 8.28 -4.83 -1.21
C THR A 365 9.20 -4.92 -2.43
N LEU A 366 10.00 -5.98 -2.55
CA LEU A 366 10.87 -6.21 -3.72
C LEU A 366 10.08 -6.48 -4.99
N ILE A 367 8.97 -7.22 -4.91
CA ILE A 367 8.10 -7.47 -6.06
C ILE A 367 7.49 -6.16 -6.57
N VAL A 368 6.91 -5.35 -5.68
CA VAL A 368 6.29 -4.08 -6.08
C VAL A 368 7.33 -3.06 -6.53
N ALA A 369 8.42 -2.91 -5.78
CA ALA A 369 9.45 -1.93 -6.12
C ALA A 369 10.22 -2.37 -7.36
N LEU A 370 10.85 -3.54 -7.34
CA LEU A 370 11.85 -3.95 -8.32
C LEU A 370 11.30 -4.91 -9.38
N GLY A 371 10.10 -5.45 -9.22
CA GLY A 371 9.62 -6.60 -10.00
C GLY A 371 10.52 -7.82 -9.81
N TYR A 372 11.04 -8.00 -8.59
CA TYR A 372 11.99 -9.05 -8.22
C TYR A 372 11.41 -9.89 -7.07
N SER A 373 11.37 -11.21 -7.27
CA SER A 373 10.93 -12.19 -6.28
C SER A 373 12.13 -13.02 -5.82
N ILE A 374 12.27 -13.20 -4.50
CA ILE A 374 13.23 -14.12 -3.92
C ILE A 374 12.60 -15.51 -3.88
N GLU A 375 13.20 -16.42 -4.65
CA GLU A 375 12.82 -17.81 -4.78
C GLU A 375 14.07 -18.68 -4.56
N SER A 376 13.90 -19.97 -4.25
CA SER A 376 15.01 -20.88 -3.96
C SER A 376 16.05 -20.99 -5.07
N GLU A 377 15.67 -20.61 -6.30
CA GLU A 377 16.46 -20.77 -7.52
C GLU A 377 17.21 -19.49 -7.94
N ASN A 378 16.86 -18.32 -7.37
CA ASN A 378 17.48 -17.04 -7.73
C ASN A 378 18.73 -16.77 -6.88
N SER A 379 19.89 -17.18 -7.40
CA SER A 379 21.19 -17.07 -6.73
C SER A 379 21.75 -15.64 -6.72
N THR A 380 21.48 -14.86 -5.67
CA THR A 380 22.31 -13.69 -5.32
C THR A 380 23.13 -14.01 -4.07
N GLN A 381 24.40 -13.61 -4.05
CA GLN A 381 25.25 -13.72 -2.85
C GLN A 381 24.97 -12.52 -1.92
N PRO A 382 24.60 -12.74 -0.65
CA PRO A 382 24.38 -11.65 0.28
C PRO A 382 25.68 -10.95 0.66
N LEU A 383 25.60 -9.65 0.95
CA LEU A 383 26.73 -8.85 1.47
C LEU A 383 27.12 -9.29 2.89
N SER A 384 26.18 -9.87 3.63
CA SER A 384 26.41 -10.43 4.95
C SER A 384 25.39 -11.55 5.21
N GLU A 385 25.79 -12.62 5.90
CA GLU A 385 24.88 -13.63 6.45
C GLU A 385 24.59 -13.37 7.95
N THR A 386 24.95 -12.19 8.46
CA THR A 386 24.57 -11.77 9.82
C THR A 386 23.05 -11.81 9.96
N GLY A 387 22.56 -12.47 11.01
CA GLY A 387 21.12 -12.62 11.28
C GLY A 387 20.47 -13.85 10.63
N LEU A 388 21.22 -14.62 9.82
CA LEU A 388 20.78 -15.90 9.28
C LEU A 388 20.55 -16.92 10.41
N ASP A 389 19.38 -17.55 10.43
CA ASP A 389 19.11 -18.68 11.32
C ASP A 389 19.86 -19.92 10.81
N LYS A 390 21.06 -20.16 11.35
CA LYS A 390 21.96 -21.23 10.87
C LYS A 390 21.41 -22.64 11.10
N GLU A 391 20.51 -22.82 12.06
CA GLU A 391 19.90 -24.13 12.31
C GLU A 391 18.72 -24.38 11.36
N HIS A 392 17.89 -23.35 11.10
CA HIS A 392 16.74 -23.46 10.20
C HIS A 392 17.11 -23.35 8.72
N ALA A 393 18.15 -22.58 8.41
CA ALA A 393 18.63 -22.26 7.07
C ALA A 393 20.08 -22.73 6.88
N ASP A 394 20.40 -23.94 7.33
CA ASP A 394 21.66 -24.61 7.00
C ASP A 394 21.83 -24.69 5.46
N PRO A 395 23.04 -24.55 4.88
CA PRO A 395 23.25 -24.58 3.43
C PRO A 395 22.73 -25.81 2.68
N THR A 396 22.48 -26.92 3.39
CA THR A 396 21.88 -28.13 2.80
C THR A 396 20.35 -28.11 2.81
N SER A 397 19.74 -27.15 3.53
CA SER A 397 18.30 -27.00 3.63
C SER A 397 17.70 -26.28 2.41
N PRO A 398 16.46 -26.62 2.02
CA PRO A 398 15.73 -25.86 1.01
C PRO A 398 15.43 -24.41 1.45
N CYS A 399 15.53 -24.11 2.75
CA CYS A 399 15.30 -22.78 3.30
C CYS A 399 16.47 -21.81 3.02
N TYR A 400 17.69 -22.33 2.88
CA TYR A 400 18.90 -21.49 2.76
C TYR A 400 18.83 -20.49 1.61
N GLY A 401 18.32 -20.90 0.43
CA GLY A 401 18.24 -20.04 -0.75
C GLY A 401 17.47 -18.74 -0.52
N CYS A 402 16.33 -18.81 0.17
CA CYS A 402 15.55 -17.60 0.49
C CYS A 402 16.12 -16.85 1.70
N HIS A 403 16.47 -17.59 2.75
CA HIS A 403 16.90 -17.00 4.02
C HIS A 403 18.22 -16.24 3.91
N ARG A 404 19.17 -16.74 3.13
CA ARG A 404 20.46 -16.06 2.95
C ARG A 404 20.32 -14.68 2.32
N VAL A 405 19.22 -14.39 1.61
CA VAL A 405 18.96 -13.07 1.01
C VAL A 405 18.00 -12.23 1.86
N LEU A 406 16.96 -12.84 2.44
CA LEU A 406 15.94 -12.12 3.21
C LEU A 406 16.35 -11.82 4.66
N ASP A 407 17.05 -12.74 5.34
CA ASP A 407 17.46 -12.55 6.75
C ASP A 407 18.35 -11.33 6.93
N PRO A 408 19.32 -11.04 6.04
CA PRO A 408 20.11 -9.82 6.14
C PRO A 408 19.30 -8.54 5.93
N MET A 409 18.18 -8.58 5.18
CA MET A 409 17.30 -7.42 4.98
C MET A 409 16.31 -7.21 6.12
N ARG A 410 16.01 -8.27 6.90
CA ARG A 410 15.08 -8.24 8.04
C ARG A 410 15.26 -7.04 8.96
N PRO A 411 16.48 -6.66 9.37
CA PRO A 411 16.67 -5.58 10.34
C PRO A 411 16.15 -4.22 9.85
N TYR A 412 16.09 -3.95 8.53
CA TYR A 412 15.46 -2.71 8.03
C TYR A 412 14.04 -2.53 8.55
N PHE A 413 13.28 -3.63 8.66
CA PHE A 413 11.94 -3.63 9.24
C PHE A 413 12.00 -3.83 10.75
N ARG A 414 12.66 -4.88 11.23
CA ARG A 414 12.54 -5.33 12.63
C ARG A 414 13.14 -4.39 13.66
N ARG A 415 14.14 -3.58 13.26
CA ARG A 415 14.67 -2.48 14.07
C ARG A 415 13.69 -1.32 14.26
N ASN A 416 12.81 -1.12 13.28
CA ASN A 416 11.91 0.03 13.23
C ASN A 416 10.48 -0.35 13.64
N LEU A 417 10.09 -1.61 13.41
CA LEU A 417 8.73 -2.10 13.52
C LEU A 417 8.64 -3.43 14.27
N THR A 418 7.67 -3.53 15.18
CA THR A 418 7.28 -4.76 15.87
C THR A 418 6.59 -5.74 14.91
N LEU A 419 6.27 -6.94 15.40
CA LEU A 419 5.56 -7.95 14.63
C LEU A 419 4.13 -7.53 14.27
N SER A 420 3.60 -6.54 14.97
CA SER A 420 2.30 -5.91 14.68
C SER A 420 2.47 -4.56 13.98
N TYR A 421 3.67 -4.24 13.49
CA TYR A 421 4.02 -2.97 12.83
C TYR A 421 3.84 -1.68 13.66
N HIS A 422 3.97 -1.79 14.98
CA HIS A 422 4.16 -0.62 15.84
C HIS A 422 5.64 -0.29 15.97
N GLU A 423 5.96 0.83 16.61
CA GLU A 423 7.35 1.23 16.84
C GLU A 423 8.11 0.13 17.60
N GLN A 424 9.28 -0.28 17.11
CA GLN A 424 10.11 -1.22 17.84
C GLN A 424 10.83 -0.53 19.00
N LEU A 425 10.70 -1.10 20.20
CA LEU A 425 11.31 -0.59 21.44
C LEU A 425 12.24 -1.60 22.11
N ASP A 426 12.29 -2.86 21.65
CA ASP A 426 13.20 -3.87 22.21
C ASP A 426 14.67 -3.55 21.84
N PRO A 427 15.55 -3.28 22.82
CA PRO A 427 16.96 -3.00 22.57
C PRO A 427 17.70 -4.07 21.76
N LYS A 428 17.25 -5.34 21.84
CA LYS A 428 17.82 -6.44 21.06
C LYS A 428 17.56 -6.26 19.56
N MET A 429 16.41 -5.73 19.20
CA MET A 429 16.02 -5.48 17.81
C MET A 429 16.53 -4.12 17.34
N THR A 430 16.49 -3.09 18.20
CA THR A 430 16.83 -1.71 17.81
C THR A 430 18.33 -1.47 17.61
N THR A 431 19.17 -2.49 17.76
CA THR A 431 20.64 -2.40 17.56
C THR A 431 21.12 -3.11 16.29
N GLU A 432 20.29 -3.92 15.65
CA GLU A 432 20.63 -4.65 14.43
C GLU A 432 20.81 -3.71 13.22
N GLU A 433 21.68 -4.09 12.28
CA GLU A 433 21.91 -3.36 11.02
C GLU A 433 21.40 -4.21 9.85
N GLY A 434 20.61 -3.59 8.96
CA GLY A 434 20.11 -4.22 7.75
C GLY A 434 21.13 -4.20 6.63
N SER A 435 21.10 -5.23 5.80
CA SER A 435 21.99 -5.42 4.66
C SER A 435 21.17 -5.82 3.43
N PHE A 436 21.43 -5.16 2.30
CA PHE A 436 20.78 -5.38 1.02
C PHE A 436 21.83 -5.81 -0.01
N SER A 437 21.51 -6.85 -0.78
CA SER A 437 22.33 -7.31 -1.91
C SER A 437 21.42 -7.89 -2.99
N ILE A 438 21.17 -7.13 -4.06
CA ILE A 438 20.43 -7.58 -5.25
C ILE A 438 21.14 -7.04 -6.49
N GLY A 439 21.52 -7.94 -7.40
CA GLY A 439 22.27 -7.59 -8.60
C GLY A 439 23.60 -6.90 -8.24
N ALA A 440 23.83 -5.72 -8.81
CA ALA A 440 25.02 -4.91 -8.52
C ALA A 440 24.85 -3.96 -7.32
N THR A 441 23.65 -3.86 -6.75
CA THR A 441 23.38 -2.94 -5.66
C THR A 441 23.57 -3.62 -4.31
N GLN A 442 24.47 -3.03 -3.51
CA GLN A 442 24.77 -3.44 -2.16
C GLN A 442 24.69 -2.23 -1.23
N ALA A 443 24.00 -2.37 -0.10
CA ALA A 443 23.88 -1.29 0.87
C ALA A 443 23.61 -1.82 2.28
N LYS A 444 23.99 -1.03 3.27
CA LYS A 444 23.67 -1.23 4.68
C LYS A 444 22.85 -0.04 5.20
N GLY A 445 22.06 -0.26 6.23
CA GLY A 445 21.30 0.80 6.85
C GLY A 445 20.50 0.34 8.06
N THR A 446 19.88 1.31 8.73
CA THR A 446 19.21 1.07 10.02
C THR A 446 17.75 1.53 10.04
N THR A 447 17.33 2.26 9.02
CA THR A 447 15.99 2.84 8.93
C THR A 447 15.23 2.31 7.71
N LEU A 448 13.90 2.40 7.74
CA LEU A 448 13.07 2.15 6.57
C LEU A 448 13.39 3.12 5.42
N ASP A 449 13.87 4.33 5.72
CA ASP A 449 14.28 5.32 4.73
C ASP A 449 15.59 4.92 4.03
N ASP A 450 16.55 4.32 4.74
CA ASP A 450 17.76 3.73 4.14
C ASP A 450 17.40 2.59 3.17
N PHE A 451 16.42 1.76 3.55
CA PHE A 451 15.89 0.72 2.67
C PHE A 451 15.23 1.32 1.43
N ALA A 452 14.37 2.33 1.60
CA ALA A 452 13.72 3.04 0.50
C ALA A 452 14.72 3.68 -0.48
N LYS A 453 15.76 4.35 0.05
CA LYS A 453 16.85 4.93 -0.76
C LYS A 453 17.59 3.86 -1.55
N THR A 454 17.89 2.73 -0.91
CA THR A 454 18.54 1.59 -1.56
C THR A 454 17.68 1.06 -2.71
N LEU A 455 16.40 0.80 -2.46
CA LEU A 455 15.46 0.33 -3.48
C LEU A 455 15.35 1.31 -4.66
N GLN A 456 15.27 2.61 -4.39
CA GLN A 456 15.24 3.61 -5.46
C GLN A 456 16.53 3.58 -6.30
N GLY A 457 17.69 3.44 -5.66
CA GLY A 457 18.99 3.35 -6.33
C GLY A 457 19.14 2.11 -7.22
N THR A 458 18.64 0.95 -6.77
CA THR A 458 18.64 -0.31 -7.52
C THR A 458 17.83 -0.23 -8.83
N ASN A 459 16.85 0.65 -8.88
CA ASN A 459 15.74 0.57 -9.83
C ASN A 459 15.79 1.59 -10.97
N THR A 460 16.91 2.29 -11.12
CA THR A 460 16.97 3.45 -12.02
C THR A 460 16.88 3.10 -13.51
N SER A 461 16.99 1.83 -13.93
CA SER A 461 16.81 1.43 -15.34
C SER A 461 15.36 1.08 -15.70
N ARG A 462 14.54 0.59 -14.76
CA ARG A 462 13.20 0.03 -15.05
C ARG A 462 12.07 1.07 -14.99
N TRP A 463 12.21 2.12 -14.19
CA TRP A 463 11.25 3.25 -14.12
C TRP A 463 11.60 4.43 -15.04
N ARG A 464 12.70 4.35 -15.79
CA ARG A 464 12.91 5.25 -16.92
C ARG A 464 12.00 4.76 -18.05
N GLY A 465 10.75 5.22 -18.02
CA GLY A 465 9.87 5.15 -19.19
C GLY A 465 10.65 5.63 -20.42
N CYS A 466 10.46 4.95 -21.54
CA CYS A 466 11.11 5.25 -22.82
C CYS A 466 11.10 6.75 -23.06
N ARG A 467 12.22 7.43 -22.77
CA ARG A 467 12.50 8.71 -23.42
C ARG A 467 12.65 8.34 -24.88
N SER A 468 11.70 8.77 -25.70
CA SER A 468 11.85 8.80 -27.14
C SER A 468 13.15 9.53 -27.45
N SER A 469 14.17 8.76 -27.81
CA SER A 469 15.31 9.26 -28.57
C SER A 469 14.81 9.60 -29.97
N ALA A 470 14.03 10.67 -30.08
CA ALA A 470 13.47 11.17 -31.33
C ALA A 470 13.52 12.70 -31.33
N SER A 471 14.74 13.21 -31.26
CA SER A 471 15.03 14.60 -31.64
C SER A 471 16.45 14.66 -32.17
N GLY A 472 16.65 14.00 -33.31
CA GLY A 472 17.78 14.23 -34.20
C GLY A 472 17.23 14.41 -35.61
N PRO A 473 17.52 15.52 -36.32
CA PRO A 473 17.06 15.70 -37.69
C PRO A 473 17.70 14.61 -38.56
N ILE A 474 16.86 13.85 -39.26
CA ILE A 474 17.28 12.88 -40.27
C ILE A 474 18.00 13.65 -41.38
N ARG A 475 19.34 13.54 -41.43
CA ARG A 475 20.12 13.94 -42.61
C ARG A 475 20.07 12.79 -43.62
N PRO A 476 19.60 13.02 -44.86
CA PRO A 476 19.65 12.00 -45.89
C PRO A 476 21.11 11.83 -46.36
N GLY A 477 21.62 10.59 -46.40
CA GLY A 477 22.81 10.27 -47.21
C GLY A 477 24.00 9.57 -46.53
N ARG A 478 23.82 8.71 -45.52
CA ARG A 478 24.90 7.78 -45.12
C ARG A 478 24.40 6.36 -44.88
N THR A 479 24.87 5.45 -45.74
CA THR A 479 24.81 4.00 -45.59
C THR A 479 25.50 3.57 -44.29
N ALA A 480 24.75 3.03 -43.34
CA ALA A 480 25.28 2.45 -42.10
C ALA A 480 25.40 0.93 -42.25
N SER A 481 26.62 0.43 -42.09
CA SER A 481 26.97 -0.98 -42.01
C SER A 481 26.36 -1.64 -40.75
N ILE A 482 25.75 -2.80 -40.96
CA ILE A 482 25.07 -3.62 -39.93
C ILE A 482 26.09 -4.29 -38.99
N PRO A 483 25.98 -4.18 -37.66
CA PRO A 483 26.75 -5.00 -36.73
C PRO A 483 26.14 -6.40 -36.59
N ARG A 484 26.98 -7.44 -36.58
CA ARG A 484 26.60 -8.85 -36.39
C ARG A 484 26.02 -9.11 -34.98
N PRO A 485 25.04 -10.01 -34.82
CA PRO A 485 24.50 -10.36 -33.51
C PRO A 485 25.40 -11.36 -32.75
N CYS A 486 25.56 -11.11 -31.45
CA CYS A 486 26.17 -12.01 -30.48
C CYS A 486 25.32 -13.28 -30.27
N ALA A 487 26.02 -14.41 -30.12
CA ALA A 487 25.47 -15.76 -30.00
C ALA A 487 24.69 -15.99 -28.68
N SER A 488 23.57 -16.70 -28.77
CA SER A 488 22.86 -17.32 -27.64
C SER A 488 23.47 -18.66 -27.23
N PRO A 489 23.38 -19.09 -25.96
CA PRO A 489 23.51 -20.49 -25.59
C PRO A 489 22.13 -21.17 -25.38
N ARG A 490 21.90 -22.15 -26.26
CA ARG A 490 21.30 -23.49 -26.11
C ARG A 490 20.14 -23.74 -25.10
N ARG A 491 19.07 -24.32 -25.68
CA ARG A 491 17.98 -25.08 -25.05
C ARG A 491 18.46 -26.31 -24.27
N PHE A 492 17.80 -26.64 -23.16
CA PHE A 492 17.52 -28.03 -22.75
C PHE A 492 16.24 -28.14 -21.91
N GLY A 493 15.38 -29.11 -22.29
CA GLY A 493 14.68 -30.02 -21.38
C GLY A 493 13.50 -29.53 -20.52
N ARG A 494 12.28 -29.85 -20.97
CA ARG A 494 11.07 -29.91 -20.12
C ARG A 494 11.18 -31.01 -19.05
N ARG A 495 10.84 -30.68 -17.80
CA ARG A 495 9.96 -31.43 -16.84
C ARG A 495 10.13 -30.84 -15.43
N ALA A 496 9.03 -30.37 -14.82
CA ALA A 496 8.61 -30.64 -13.44
C ALA A 496 7.67 -29.54 -12.91
N SER A 497 6.78 -29.96 -12.02
CA SER A 497 5.62 -29.25 -11.47
C SER A 497 5.94 -27.95 -10.74
N THR A 498 5.16 -26.91 -11.02
CA THR A 498 5.10 -25.68 -10.25
C THR A 498 4.45 -25.93 -8.89
N SER A 499 5.25 -25.99 -7.82
CA SER A 499 4.78 -25.76 -6.45
C SER A 499 5.30 -24.41 -5.98
N ALA A 500 4.43 -23.41 -5.95
CA ALA A 500 4.73 -22.13 -5.30
C ALA A 500 5.06 -22.37 -3.82
N CYS A 501 6.22 -21.87 -3.39
CA CYS A 501 6.66 -22.00 -2.01
C CYS A 501 5.85 -21.01 -1.14
N SER A 502 4.71 -21.48 -0.63
CA SER A 502 4.05 -20.81 0.50
C SER A 502 4.90 -21.06 1.75
N CYS A 503 5.43 -20.00 2.37
CA CYS A 503 6.14 -20.08 3.65
C CYS A 503 5.32 -20.81 4.74
N ALA A 504 4.00 -20.99 4.56
CA ALA A 504 3.16 -21.79 5.45
C ALA A 504 3.44 -23.30 5.40
N ARG A 505 4.05 -23.85 4.33
CA ARG A 505 4.34 -25.30 4.23
C ARG A 505 5.54 -25.77 5.06
N CYS A 506 6.45 -24.87 5.46
CA CYS A 506 7.60 -25.24 6.30
C CYS A 506 7.29 -25.30 7.81
N SER A 507 6.10 -24.88 8.27
CA SER A 507 5.76 -24.88 9.71
C SER A 507 5.26 -26.23 10.27
N ARG A 508 5.03 -27.25 9.42
CA ARG A 508 4.44 -28.54 9.83
C ARG A 508 5.43 -29.65 10.21
N ARG A 509 6.72 -29.35 10.41
CA ARG A 509 7.71 -30.33 10.90
C ARG A 509 8.40 -29.88 12.18
N ARG A 510 7.64 -29.69 13.25
CA ARG A 510 8.10 -29.89 14.64
C ARG A 510 6.91 -30.34 15.49
N SER A 511 6.80 -31.65 15.65
CA SER A 511 6.14 -32.34 16.77
C SER A 511 7.22 -33.14 17.48
#